data_AF-A0A538BBN2-F1
#
_entry.id   AF-A0A538BBN2-F1
#
_cell.length_a   1.000
_cell.length_b   1.000
_cell.length_c   1.000
_cell.angle_alpha   90.00
_cell.angle_beta   90.00
_cell.angle_gamma   90.00
#
_symmetry.space_group_name_H-M   'P 1'
#
loop_
_entity.id
_entity.type
_entity.pdbx_description
1 polymer ?
#
loop_
_entity_poly.entity_id
_entity_poly.type
_entity_poly.pdbx_seq_one_letter_code
_entity_poly.pdbx_strand_id
1 'polypeptide(L)'
;MTQVPEYLLQRSRERRAALGLPPFGGGEAPAPAAPAEGGEAAPATAPAAAEGAVPAPAESPVPAAAAAAPAPAVAEPEPAPYVEPPALRSGIPAWVVPVLALLPIWAFAYVGALNPPSSAAPILTPLQQGAQVFAKNCSPCHGAQGEGGVGPKLAGGEAKLTFPNPADHIAWVDTGSISKAKGTPYGDPNRPGGQHAVHVAGMPAFKGTLTDTEIQNVVNFERDGLK
;
A
#
# COMPACT_ATOMS: atom_id res chain seq x y z
N MET A 1 -3.84 29.19 -21.50
CA MET A 1 -4.14 27.93 -22.24
C MET A 1 -3.22 27.86 -23.45
N THR A 2 -2.30 26.91 -23.49
CA THR A 2 -1.36 26.73 -24.60
C THR A 2 -2.02 25.89 -25.68
N GLN A 3 -2.44 26.52 -26.79
CA GLN A 3 -2.95 25.80 -27.95
C GLN A 3 -1.79 25.04 -28.61
N VAL A 4 -1.95 23.72 -28.77
CA VAL A 4 -1.00 22.90 -29.52
C VAL A 4 -1.16 23.22 -31.00
N PRO A 5 -0.10 23.63 -31.71
CA PRO A 5 -0.18 23.91 -33.13
C PRO A 5 -0.59 22.67 -33.95
N GLU A 6 -1.55 22.84 -34.87
CA GLU A 6 -2.16 21.74 -35.63
C GLU A 6 -1.13 20.93 -36.44
N TYR A 7 -0.07 21.57 -36.92
CA TYR A 7 0.98 20.89 -37.71
C TYR A 7 1.70 19.78 -36.92
N LEU A 8 1.73 19.86 -35.58
CA LEU A 8 2.31 18.82 -34.73
C LEU A 8 1.41 17.60 -34.63
N LEU A 9 0.09 17.81 -34.62
CA LEU A 9 -0.90 16.74 -34.64
C LEU A 9 -0.96 16.04 -35.99
N GLN A 10 -0.75 16.78 -37.09
CA GLN A 10 -0.68 16.20 -38.43
C GLN A 10 0.56 15.30 -38.59
N ARG A 11 1.73 15.79 -38.19
CA ARG A 11 2.99 15.02 -38.25
C ARG A 11 2.94 13.74 -37.40
N SER A 12 2.23 13.75 -36.27
CA SER A 12 2.09 12.57 -35.42
C SER A 12 1.18 11.50 -36.05
N ARG A 13 0.10 11.93 -36.73
CA ARG A 13 -0.79 11.04 -37.49
C ARG A 13 -0.06 10.37 -38.65
N GLU A 14 0.73 11.12 -39.41
CA GLU A 14 1.55 10.61 -40.52
C GLU A 14 2.59 9.59 -40.05
N ARG A 15 3.30 9.88 -38.95
CA ARG A 15 4.25 8.94 -38.32
C ARG A 15 3.57 7.64 -37.88
N ARG A 16 2.37 7.70 -37.27
CA ARG A 16 1.63 6.49 -36.88
C ARG A 16 1.15 5.69 -38.08
N ALA A 17 0.67 6.36 -39.12
CA ALA A 17 0.25 5.70 -40.35
C ALA A 17 1.44 4.97 -41.01
N ALA A 18 2.61 5.61 -41.07
CA ALA A 18 3.84 4.97 -41.56
C ALA A 18 4.28 3.77 -40.72
N LEU A 19 3.87 3.72 -39.45
CA LEU A 19 4.14 2.62 -38.52
C LEU A 19 2.98 1.61 -38.42
N GLY A 20 1.92 1.76 -39.23
CA GLY A 20 0.76 0.85 -39.22
C GLY A 20 -0.08 0.88 -37.94
N LEU A 21 0.02 1.96 -37.16
CA LEU A 21 -0.65 2.07 -35.85
C LEU A 21 -2.03 2.75 -35.99
N PRO A 22 -3.09 2.27 -35.29
CA PRO A 22 -4.45 2.80 -35.43
C PRO A 22 -4.56 4.26 -34.92
N PRO A 23 -5.48 5.09 -35.45
CA PRO A 23 -5.65 6.47 -35.02
C PRO A 23 -6.16 6.56 -33.56
N PHE A 24 -5.82 7.65 -32.87
CA PHE A 24 -6.31 7.89 -31.51
C PHE A 24 -7.74 8.42 -31.53
N GLY A 25 -8.63 7.74 -30.81
CA GLY A 25 -9.99 8.19 -30.47
C GLY A 25 -11.04 7.97 -31.56
N GLY A 26 -11.96 7.02 -31.33
CA GLY A 26 -13.16 6.84 -32.16
C GLY A 26 -14.21 5.96 -31.50
N GLY A 27 -15.32 6.57 -31.06
CA GLY A 27 -16.68 6.00 -31.10
C GLY A 27 -17.48 6.81 -32.14
N GLU A 28 -18.55 6.35 -32.80
CA GLU A 28 -19.55 5.34 -32.44
C GLU A 28 -20.46 4.92 -33.68
N ALA A 29 -20.89 3.63 -33.73
CA ALA A 29 -22.14 2.98 -34.25
C ALA A 29 -22.64 3.02 -35.74
N PRO A 30 -23.58 2.12 -36.22
CA PRO A 30 -24.41 1.10 -35.51
C PRO A 30 -24.47 -0.38 -36.08
N ALA A 31 -25.21 -1.22 -35.35
CA ALA A 31 -25.40 -2.70 -35.24
C ALA A 31 -26.17 -3.43 -36.41
N PRO A 32 -26.60 -4.75 -36.40
CA PRO A 32 -26.81 -5.71 -35.26
C PRO A 32 -26.55 -7.23 -35.48
N ALA A 33 -26.79 -8.00 -34.39
CA ALA A 33 -27.26 -9.42 -34.26
C ALA A 33 -26.31 -10.43 -33.55
N ALA A 34 -26.84 -11.04 -32.48
CA ALA A 34 -26.30 -12.15 -31.66
C ALA A 34 -26.73 -13.53 -32.23
N PRO A 35 -26.53 -14.74 -31.59
CA PRO A 35 -25.88 -15.10 -30.31
C PRO A 35 -25.04 -16.43 -30.28
N ALA A 36 -24.49 -16.76 -29.08
CA ALA A 36 -24.14 -18.09 -28.49
C ALA A 36 -23.02 -18.91 -29.17
N GLU A 37 -22.15 -19.73 -28.53
CA GLU A 37 -22.18 -20.63 -27.36
C GLU A 37 -20.74 -20.71 -26.76
N GLY A 38 -20.48 -20.92 -25.47
CA GLY A 38 -20.57 -22.19 -24.72
C GLY A 38 -19.22 -22.93 -24.69
N GLY A 39 -18.62 -23.17 -23.51
CA GLY A 39 -17.48 -24.10 -23.39
C GLY A 39 -16.48 -23.83 -22.26
N GLU A 40 -16.36 -24.78 -21.34
CA GLU A 40 -15.85 -24.67 -19.97
C GLU A 40 -14.39 -25.16 -19.76
N ALA A 41 -13.74 -24.61 -18.74
CA ALA A 41 -12.74 -25.17 -17.79
C ALA A 41 -11.42 -25.88 -18.23
N ALA A 42 -10.44 -25.73 -17.33
CA ALA A 42 -9.01 -26.07 -17.35
C ALA A 42 -8.69 -27.46 -16.70
N PRO A 43 -7.49 -27.79 -16.16
CA PRO A 43 -6.07 -27.78 -16.64
C PRO A 43 -5.33 -29.15 -16.36
N ALA A 44 -3.96 -29.13 -16.36
CA ALA A 44 -2.97 -30.05 -15.73
C ALA A 44 -2.48 -31.25 -16.60
N THR A 45 -1.26 -31.84 -16.56
CA THR A 45 0.03 -31.74 -15.83
C THR A 45 1.07 -32.68 -16.52
N ALA A 46 2.38 -32.49 -16.32
CA ALA A 46 3.50 -33.39 -16.75
C ALA A 46 3.62 -34.69 -15.90
N PRO A 47 4.48 -35.72 -16.23
CA PRO A 47 5.96 -35.77 -15.97
C PRO A 47 6.81 -36.61 -17.00
N ALA A 48 8.15 -36.45 -17.16
CA ALA A 48 9.36 -37.15 -16.58
C ALA A 48 9.42 -38.71 -16.75
N ALA A 49 10.51 -39.48 -16.98
CA ALA A 49 11.98 -39.35 -17.06
C ALA A 49 12.64 -40.70 -17.56
N ALA A 50 13.96 -40.68 -17.86
CA ALA A 50 15.01 -41.73 -17.66
C ALA A 50 14.99 -43.07 -18.47
N GLU A 51 16.07 -43.84 -18.73
CA GLU A 51 17.55 -43.75 -18.72
C GLU A 51 18.15 -45.14 -19.13
N GLY A 52 19.37 -45.18 -19.71
CA GLY A 52 20.35 -46.29 -19.68
C GLY A 52 20.25 -47.44 -20.72
N ALA A 53 21.28 -48.23 -21.09
CA ALA A 53 22.75 -48.19 -20.93
C ALA A 53 23.39 -49.42 -21.67
N VAL A 54 24.53 -49.23 -22.39
CA VAL A 54 25.71 -50.14 -22.71
C VAL A 54 25.49 -51.57 -23.32
N PRO A 55 26.51 -52.34 -23.84
CA PRO A 55 27.95 -52.09 -24.13
C PRO A 55 28.53 -52.65 -25.48
N ALA A 56 29.85 -52.47 -25.69
CA ALA A 56 30.71 -52.92 -26.80
C ALA A 56 31.07 -54.42 -26.77
N PRO A 57 31.59 -55.03 -27.87
CA PRO A 57 33.03 -55.42 -27.88
C PRO A 57 33.76 -55.59 -29.26
N ALA A 58 35.10 -55.57 -29.17
CA ALA A 58 36.15 -56.42 -29.79
C ALA A 58 36.50 -56.46 -31.31
N GLU A 59 37.82 -56.58 -31.52
CA GLU A 59 38.65 -56.51 -32.73
C GLU A 59 39.01 -57.88 -33.36
N SER A 60 39.51 -57.85 -34.61
CA SER A 60 40.47 -58.78 -35.33
C SER A 60 39.89 -59.61 -36.50
N PRO A 61 40.69 -60.04 -37.52
CA PRO A 61 41.91 -59.45 -38.14
C PRO A 61 41.91 -59.46 -39.70
N VAL A 62 42.96 -58.85 -40.27
CA VAL A 62 43.34 -58.64 -41.69
C VAL A 62 43.77 -59.95 -42.41
N PRO A 63 43.83 -60.05 -43.77
CA PRO A 63 45.10 -59.72 -44.43
C PRO A 63 45.08 -59.27 -45.91
N ALA A 64 46.15 -58.53 -46.22
CA ALA A 64 47.05 -58.63 -47.38
C ALA A 64 46.51 -58.60 -48.82
N ALA A 65 46.94 -57.58 -49.56
CA ALA A 65 47.92 -57.66 -50.67
C ALA A 65 47.76 -56.39 -51.51
N ALA A 66 48.71 -55.46 -51.45
CA ALA A 66 49.81 -55.35 -52.42
C ALA A 66 49.31 -55.13 -53.86
N ALA A 67 49.74 -54.13 -54.61
CA ALA A 67 50.60 -52.97 -54.38
C ALA A 67 50.31 -52.05 -55.59
N ALA A 68 50.20 -50.75 -55.38
CA ALA A 68 50.23 -49.77 -56.46
C ALA A 68 51.29 -48.73 -56.15
N ALA A 69 52.01 -48.33 -57.21
CA ALA A 69 53.14 -47.41 -57.29
C ALA A 69 53.05 -46.18 -56.35
N PRO A 70 54.19 -45.57 -55.95
CA PRO A 70 54.20 -44.48 -54.98
C PRO A 70 53.31 -43.35 -55.46
N ALA A 71 52.23 -43.09 -54.72
CA ALA A 71 51.45 -41.88 -54.89
C ALA A 71 52.41 -40.69 -54.77
N PRO A 72 52.35 -39.70 -55.68
CA PRO A 72 53.13 -38.48 -55.51
C PRO A 72 52.81 -37.92 -54.13
N ALA A 73 53.84 -37.55 -53.37
CA ALA A 73 53.66 -36.88 -52.09
C ALA A 73 52.78 -35.65 -52.33
N VAL A 74 51.50 -35.76 -52.01
CA VAL A 74 50.59 -34.62 -51.91
C VAL A 74 51.16 -33.82 -50.76
N ALA A 75 51.83 -32.73 -51.09
CA ALA A 75 52.27 -31.75 -50.10
C ALA A 75 51.05 -31.37 -49.26
N GLU A 76 51.15 -31.61 -47.95
CA GLU A 76 50.12 -31.26 -46.99
C GLU A 76 49.80 -29.77 -47.17
N PRO A 77 48.55 -29.38 -47.47
CA PRO A 77 48.22 -27.98 -47.64
C PRO A 77 48.51 -27.28 -46.30
N GLU A 78 49.40 -26.28 -46.33
CA GLU A 78 49.77 -25.53 -45.14
C GLU A 78 48.51 -25.07 -44.39
N PRO A 79 48.43 -25.26 -43.06
CA PRO A 79 47.24 -24.91 -42.32
C PRO A 79 46.98 -23.41 -42.50
N ALA A 80 45.79 -23.07 -43.00
CA ALA A 80 45.37 -21.69 -43.16
C ALA A 80 45.58 -20.96 -41.81
N PRO A 81 46.20 -19.76 -41.81
CA PRO A 81 46.57 -19.09 -40.58
C PRO A 81 45.31 -18.85 -39.75
N TYR A 82 45.27 -19.45 -38.57
CA TYR A 82 44.19 -19.28 -37.62
C TYR A 82 44.13 -17.81 -37.18
N VAL A 83 43.06 -17.12 -37.55
CA VAL A 83 42.80 -15.75 -37.07
C VAL A 83 42.05 -15.88 -35.76
N GLU A 84 42.72 -15.58 -34.64
CA GLU A 84 42.08 -15.50 -33.34
C GLU A 84 40.93 -14.47 -33.36
N PRO A 85 39.73 -14.79 -32.81
CA PRO A 85 38.67 -13.80 -32.69
C PRO A 85 39.16 -12.65 -31.80
N PRO A 86 38.86 -11.38 -32.13
CA PRO A 86 39.29 -10.26 -31.31
C PRO A 86 38.72 -10.43 -29.90
N ALA A 87 39.58 -10.34 -28.90
CA ALA A 87 39.17 -10.41 -27.50
C ALA A 87 38.05 -9.40 -27.23
N LEU A 88 36.99 -9.85 -26.53
CA LEU A 88 35.93 -8.97 -26.05
C LEU A 88 36.57 -7.83 -25.27
N ARG A 89 36.28 -6.58 -25.66
CA ARG A 89 36.79 -5.40 -24.95
C ARG A 89 36.25 -5.41 -23.52
N SER A 90 37.09 -5.84 -22.59
CA SER A 90 36.85 -5.78 -21.16
C SER A 90 37.21 -4.38 -20.66
N GLY A 91 36.19 -3.59 -20.34
CA GLY A 91 36.39 -2.27 -19.77
C GLY A 91 35.06 -1.58 -19.55
N ILE A 92 34.81 -1.17 -18.30
CA ILE A 92 33.69 -0.28 -17.99
C ILE A 92 34.04 1.08 -18.62
N PRO A 93 33.23 1.60 -19.56
CA PRO A 93 33.46 2.93 -20.12
C PRO A 93 33.48 3.97 -19.00
N ALA A 94 34.38 4.95 -19.10
CA ALA A 94 34.55 5.96 -18.05
C ALA A 94 33.26 6.72 -17.70
N TRP A 95 32.25 6.76 -18.59
CA TRP A 95 30.94 7.38 -18.35
C TRP A 95 29.99 6.53 -17.50
N VAL A 96 30.20 5.21 -17.42
CA VAL A 96 29.32 4.32 -16.65
C VAL A 96 29.54 4.52 -15.15
N VAL A 97 30.77 4.78 -14.72
CA VAL A 97 31.11 5.03 -13.31
C VAL A 97 30.33 6.21 -12.71
N PRO A 98 30.32 7.43 -13.30
CA PRO A 98 29.55 8.54 -12.76
C PRO A 98 28.04 8.31 -12.85
N VAL A 99 27.54 7.61 -13.87
CA VAL A 99 26.09 7.29 -13.99
C VAL A 99 25.64 6.33 -12.88
N LEU A 100 26.41 5.28 -12.63
CA LEU A 100 26.12 4.33 -11.54
C LEU A 100 26.25 4.99 -10.16
N ALA A 101 27.16 5.95 -9.99
CA ALA A 101 27.28 6.73 -8.77
C ALA A 101 26.13 7.72 -8.56
N LEU A 102 25.61 8.34 -9.63
CA LEU A 102 24.49 9.29 -9.57
C LEU A 102 23.13 8.61 -9.37
N LEU A 103 22.95 7.39 -9.84
CA LEU A 103 21.69 6.64 -9.74
C LEU A 103 21.13 6.51 -8.30
N PRO A 104 21.89 6.07 -7.28
CA PRO A 104 21.38 5.98 -5.91
C PRO A 104 21.08 7.35 -5.30
N ILE A 105 21.87 8.38 -5.64
CA ILE A 105 21.66 9.76 -5.17
C ILE A 105 20.36 10.32 -5.77
N TRP A 106 20.17 10.13 -7.08
CA TRP A 106 18.94 10.51 -7.77
C TRP A 106 17.74 9.75 -7.22
N ALA A 107 17.86 8.45 -6.97
CA ALA A 107 16.79 7.65 -6.40
C ALA A 107 16.38 8.15 -5.00
N PHE A 108 17.34 8.48 -4.13
CA PHE A 108 17.06 9.02 -2.80
C PHE A 108 16.38 10.40 -2.88
N ALA A 109 16.87 11.28 -3.75
CA ALA A 109 16.26 12.59 -4.00
C ALA A 109 14.86 12.47 -4.60
N TYR A 110 14.65 11.52 -5.52
CA TYR A 110 13.38 11.24 -6.16
C TYR A 110 12.34 10.70 -5.16
N VAL A 111 12.72 9.71 -4.33
CA VAL A 111 11.86 9.20 -3.25
C VAL A 111 11.54 10.30 -2.23
N GLY A 112 12.51 11.15 -1.89
CA GLY A 112 12.28 12.30 -1.01
C GLY A 112 11.29 13.33 -1.61
N ALA A 113 11.41 13.63 -2.90
CA ALA A 113 10.53 14.58 -3.59
C ALA A 113 9.11 14.06 -3.81
N LEU A 114 8.92 12.74 -3.89
CA LEU A 114 7.61 12.10 -4.00
C LEU A 114 6.91 11.91 -2.64
N ASN A 115 7.61 12.07 -1.52
CA ASN A 115 6.97 12.16 -0.22
C ASN A 115 6.44 13.59 -0.05
N PRO A 116 5.11 13.83 -0.13
CA PRO A 116 4.60 15.13 0.29
C PRO A 116 5.11 15.37 1.72
N PRO A 117 5.54 16.60 2.07
CA PRO A 117 5.77 16.89 3.48
C PRO A 117 4.47 16.49 4.16
N SER A 118 4.56 15.56 5.13
CA SER A 118 3.43 15.26 6.01
C SER A 118 2.96 16.64 6.45
N SER A 119 1.80 17.07 5.95
CA SER A 119 1.29 18.40 6.26
C SER A 119 1.13 18.34 7.75
N ALA A 120 2.08 18.93 8.48
CA ALA A 120 2.21 18.73 9.91
C ALA A 120 0.83 19.08 10.45
N ALA A 121 0.11 18.05 10.90
CA ALA A 121 -1.23 18.24 11.41
C ALA A 121 -1.07 19.35 12.46
N PRO A 122 -1.93 20.39 12.42
CA PRO A 122 -1.79 21.50 13.34
C PRO A 122 -1.65 20.89 14.74
N ILE A 123 -0.63 21.31 15.50
CA ILE A 123 -0.43 20.81 16.85
C ILE A 123 -1.63 21.30 17.65
N LEU A 124 -2.63 20.43 17.78
CA LEU A 124 -3.86 20.72 18.50
C LEU A 124 -3.53 20.78 19.99
N THR A 125 -4.05 21.78 20.67
CA THR A 125 -3.98 21.82 22.12
C THR A 125 -4.77 20.65 22.73
N PRO A 126 -4.48 20.23 23.97
CA PRO A 126 -5.26 19.22 24.68
C PRO A 126 -6.78 19.46 24.65
N LEU A 127 -7.22 20.72 24.80
CA LEU A 127 -8.64 21.08 24.70
C LEU A 127 -9.20 20.89 23.28
N GLN A 128 -8.43 21.23 22.24
CA GLN A 128 -8.86 21.03 20.86
C GLN A 128 -8.93 19.55 20.49
N GLN A 129 -7.98 18.75 20.96
CA GLN A 129 -8.02 17.29 20.82
C GLN A 129 -9.24 16.72 21.55
N GLY A 130 -9.48 17.16 22.79
CA GLY A 130 -10.65 16.79 23.57
C GLY A 130 -11.97 17.15 22.88
N ALA A 131 -12.06 18.32 22.25
CA ALA A 131 -13.23 18.72 21.47
C ALA A 131 -13.52 17.78 20.29
N GLN A 132 -12.49 17.30 19.59
CA GLN A 132 -12.67 16.33 18.51
C GLN A 132 -13.12 14.97 19.03
N VAL A 133 -12.56 14.51 20.15
CA VAL A 133 -12.97 13.25 20.79
C VAL A 133 -14.42 13.36 21.28
N PHE A 134 -14.79 14.47 21.91
CA PHE A 134 -16.15 14.76 22.38
C PHE A 134 -17.16 14.71 21.23
N ALA A 135 -16.87 15.43 20.13
CA ALA A 135 -17.75 15.51 18.97
C ALA A 135 -18.03 14.11 18.38
N LYS A 136 -17.02 13.23 18.35
CA LYS A 136 -17.12 11.89 17.78
C LYS A 136 -17.79 10.87 18.70
N ASN A 137 -17.53 10.94 20.01
CA ASN A 137 -17.84 9.84 20.94
C ASN A 137 -18.90 10.21 22.00
N CYS A 138 -18.92 11.46 22.46
CA CYS A 138 -19.74 11.87 23.61
C CYS A 138 -21.01 12.62 23.17
N SER A 139 -20.89 13.44 22.12
CA SER A 139 -21.97 14.29 21.63
C SER A 139 -23.27 13.56 21.26
N PRO A 140 -23.26 12.31 20.74
CA PRO A 140 -24.50 11.61 20.41
C PRO A 140 -25.42 11.38 21.61
N CYS A 141 -24.87 11.29 22.82
CA CYS A 141 -25.64 11.08 24.04
C CYS A 141 -25.75 12.36 24.89
N HIS A 142 -24.67 13.14 24.97
CA HIS A 142 -24.58 14.32 25.83
C HIS A 142 -24.91 15.64 25.12
N GLY A 143 -25.26 15.61 23.83
CA GLY A 143 -25.56 16.80 23.03
C GLY A 143 -24.31 17.41 22.39
N ALA A 144 -24.50 18.16 21.31
CA ALA A 144 -23.41 18.74 20.52
C ALA A 144 -22.57 19.75 21.30
N GLN A 145 -23.21 20.43 22.26
CA GLN A 145 -22.63 21.43 23.15
C GLN A 145 -22.59 20.92 24.59
N GLY A 146 -22.85 19.64 24.85
CA GLY A 146 -22.94 19.09 26.21
C GLY A 146 -24.21 19.48 26.96
N GLU A 147 -25.25 19.90 26.26
CA GLU A 147 -26.54 20.33 26.80
C GLU A 147 -27.35 19.18 27.45
N GLY A 148 -26.93 17.94 27.23
CA GLY A 148 -27.60 16.73 27.67
C GLY A 148 -28.59 16.18 26.63
N GLY A 149 -29.21 15.06 26.96
CA GLY A 149 -30.18 14.40 26.10
C GLY A 149 -30.45 13.00 26.62
N VAL A 150 -29.78 12.01 26.02
CA VAL A 150 -29.76 10.63 26.55
C VAL A 150 -28.89 10.56 27.80
N GLY A 151 -27.73 11.21 27.75
CA GLY A 151 -26.84 11.41 28.89
C GLY A 151 -27.15 12.71 29.63
N PRO A 152 -26.66 12.86 30.87
CA PRO A 152 -26.79 14.10 31.62
C PRO A 152 -26.09 15.28 30.93
N LYS A 153 -26.55 16.49 31.23
CA LYS A 153 -25.88 17.73 30.84
C LYS A 153 -24.46 17.77 31.43
N LEU A 154 -23.49 18.15 30.61
CA LEU A 154 -22.07 18.32 30.97
C LEU A 154 -21.64 19.80 30.96
N ALA A 155 -22.27 20.59 30.09
CA ALA A 155 -21.98 22.00 29.88
C ALA A 155 -22.28 22.89 31.08
N GLY A 156 -21.70 24.09 31.12
CA GLY A 156 -21.93 25.06 32.20
C GLY A 156 -21.36 24.64 33.55
N GLY A 157 -20.36 23.74 33.55
CA GLY A 157 -19.73 23.24 34.77
C GLY A 157 -20.45 22.08 35.45
N GLU A 158 -21.52 21.54 34.86
CA GLU A 158 -22.26 20.40 35.41
C GLU A 158 -21.36 19.16 35.58
N ALA A 159 -20.41 18.95 34.66
CA ALA A 159 -19.41 17.88 34.78
C ALA A 159 -18.54 18.01 36.05
N LYS A 160 -18.20 19.24 36.45
CA LYS A 160 -17.44 19.51 37.68
C LYS A 160 -18.27 19.35 38.93
N LEU A 161 -19.58 19.66 38.86
CA LEU A 161 -20.50 19.39 39.96
C LEU A 161 -20.69 17.90 40.19
N THR A 162 -20.77 17.11 39.11
CA THR A 162 -20.86 15.65 39.21
C THR A 162 -19.56 15.03 39.68
N PHE A 163 -18.42 15.48 39.15
CA PHE A 163 -17.10 14.97 39.51
C PHE A 163 -16.19 16.13 39.96
N PRO A 164 -16.15 16.48 41.25
CA PRO A 164 -15.27 17.55 41.73
C PRO A 164 -13.81 17.24 41.41
N ASN A 165 -13.38 15.99 41.60
CA ASN A 165 -12.05 15.51 41.26
C ASN A 165 -11.96 15.06 39.79
N PRO A 166 -11.02 15.58 39.00
CA PRO A 166 -10.79 15.13 37.62
C PRO A 166 -10.50 13.63 37.49
N ALA A 167 -9.81 13.02 38.47
CA ALA A 167 -9.46 11.60 38.43
C ALA A 167 -10.71 10.70 38.45
N ASP A 168 -11.74 11.08 39.23
CA ASP A 168 -13.00 10.36 39.29
C ASP A 168 -13.78 10.49 37.97
N HIS A 169 -13.67 11.65 37.31
CA HIS A 169 -14.26 11.85 36.00
C HIS A 169 -13.59 10.96 34.94
N ILE A 170 -12.26 10.88 34.95
CA ILE A 170 -11.48 10.00 34.08
C ILE A 170 -11.86 8.54 34.32
N ALA A 171 -11.93 8.10 35.58
CA ALA A 171 -12.31 6.74 35.93
C ALA A 171 -13.74 6.40 35.47
N TRP A 172 -14.66 7.37 35.52
CA TRP A 172 -16.00 7.22 35.01
C TRP A 172 -16.04 7.01 33.49
N VAL A 173 -15.28 7.81 32.73
CA VAL A 173 -15.17 7.66 31.26
C VAL A 173 -14.46 6.34 30.89
N ASP A 174 -13.43 5.95 31.65
CA ASP A 174 -12.71 4.69 31.43
C ASP A 174 -13.63 3.48 31.62
N THR A 175 -14.36 3.42 32.74
CA THR A 175 -15.10 2.21 33.16
C THR A 175 -16.57 2.19 32.74
N GLY A 176 -17.18 3.34 32.50
CA GLY A 176 -18.60 3.45 32.18
C GLY A 176 -19.53 2.94 33.29
N SER A 177 -20.79 2.75 32.92
CA SER A 177 -21.86 2.26 33.80
C SER A 177 -22.81 1.24 33.18
N ILE A 178 -22.62 0.79 31.94
CA ILE A 178 -23.44 -0.28 31.33
C ILE A 178 -23.48 -1.54 32.19
N SER A 179 -22.37 -1.89 32.85
CA SER A 179 -22.28 -3.08 33.72
C SER A 179 -22.88 -2.86 35.11
N LYS A 180 -23.28 -1.63 35.47
CA LYS A 180 -23.80 -1.30 36.79
C LYS A 180 -25.33 -1.42 36.80
N ALA A 181 -25.90 -1.77 37.95
CA ALA A 181 -27.34 -1.85 38.10
C ALA A 181 -27.98 -0.46 37.97
N LYS A 182 -29.14 -0.39 37.30
CA LYS A 182 -29.98 0.82 37.24
C LYS A 182 -30.19 1.38 38.65
N GLY A 183 -30.03 2.70 38.79
CA GLY A 183 -30.19 3.39 40.06
C GLY A 183 -28.96 3.37 40.96
N THR A 184 -27.86 2.73 40.54
CA THR A 184 -26.59 2.82 41.27
C THR A 184 -26.11 4.28 41.26
N PRO A 185 -25.87 4.91 42.41
CA PRO A 185 -25.43 6.31 42.47
C PRO A 185 -24.00 6.46 41.95
N TYR A 186 -23.68 7.63 41.37
CA TYR A 186 -22.33 7.99 40.95
C TYR A 186 -22.09 9.50 41.05
N GLY A 187 -20.82 9.90 41.04
CA GLY A 187 -20.42 11.29 41.24
C GLY A 187 -20.59 11.75 42.69
N ASP A 188 -20.57 13.06 42.91
CA ASP A 188 -20.65 13.69 44.23
C ASP A 188 -22.01 13.44 44.91
N PRO A 189 -22.05 12.80 46.09
CA PRO A 189 -23.27 12.66 46.89
C PRO A 189 -23.91 14.00 47.28
N ASN A 190 -23.12 15.07 47.38
CA ASN A 190 -23.55 16.40 47.79
C ASN A 190 -23.80 17.34 46.60
N ARG A 191 -23.86 16.80 45.37
CA ARG A 191 -24.09 17.58 44.16
C ARG A 191 -25.35 18.45 44.28
N PRO A 192 -25.28 19.76 43.98
CA PRO A 192 -26.47 20.59 43.84
C PRO A 192 -27.42 19.98 42.78
N GLY A 193 -28.70 19.81 43.14
CA GLY A 193 -29.69 19.12 42.30
C GLY A 193 -29.73 17.60 42.49
N GLY A 194 -28.94 17.05 43.42
CA GLY A 194 -28.93 15.64 43.80
C GLY A 194 -27.87 14.83 43.05
N GLN A 195 -27.42 13.75 43.68
CA GLN A 195 -26.47 12.81 43.08
C GLN A 195 -27.09 12.12 41.87
N HIS A 196 -26.30 11.93 40.82
CA HIS A 196 -26.75 11.18 39.67
C HIS A 196 -26.79 9.68 39.95
N ALA A 197 -27.62 8.97 39.20
CA ALA A 197 -27.73 7.54 39.26
C ALA A 197 -27.75 6.93 37.86
N VAL A 198 -27.28 5.70 37.73
CA VAL A 198 -27.19 5.00 36.45
C VAL A 198 -28.59 4.83 35.84
N HIS A 199 -28.76 5.33 34.63
CA HIS A 199 -29.98 5.16 33.82
C HIS A 199 -30.02 3.79 33.13
N VAL A 200 -31.17 3.42 32.56
CA VAL A 200 -31.41 2.10 31.93
C VAL A 200 -30.38 1.74 30.86
N ALA A 201 -29.94 2.72 30.07
CA ALA A 201 -28.96 2.49 28.99
C ALA A 201 -27.50 2.44 29.49
N GLY A 202 -27.20 3.03 30.66
CA GLY A 202 -25.84 3.23 31.14
C GLY A 202 -24.98 4.11 30.21
N MET A 203 -23.76 4.40 30.64
CA MET A 203 -22.71 5.01 29.81
C MET A 203 -21.71 3.90 29.40
N PRO A 204 -21.31 3.78 28.12
CA PRO A 204 -20.29 2.81 27.74
C PRO A 204 -18.95 3.10 28.39
N ALA A 205 -18.14 2.04 28.55
CA ALA A 205 -16.75 2.14 28.93
C ALA A 205 -15.93 2.53 27.70
N PHE A 206 -15.04 3.53 27.82
CA PHE A 206 -14.17 3.93 26.72
C PHE A 206 -12.75 3.35 26.82
N LYS A 207 -12.43 2.63 27.90
CA LYS A 207 -11.19 1.87 28.00
C LYS A 207 -11.01 0.96 26.79
N GLY A 208 -9.86 1.05 26.13
CA GLY A 208 -9.53 0.24 24.96
C GLY A 208 -10.19 0.72 23.65
N THR A 209 -11.13 1.66 23.71
CA THR A 209 -11.64 2.39 22.53
C THR A 209 -10.88 3.69 22.33
N LEU A 210 -10.59 4.40 23.43
CA LEU A 210 -9.78 5.62 23.46
C LEU A 210 -8.48 5.36 24.21
N THR A 211 -7.43 6.08 23.84
CA THR A 211 -6.18 6.11 24.60
C THR A 211 -6.33 6.91 25.90
N ASP A 212 -5.48 6.65 26.89
CA ASP A 212 -5.49 7.38 28.17
C ASP A 212 -5.37 8.90 27.95
N THR A 213 -4.55 9.33 27.00
CA THR A 213 -4.39 10.74 26.63
C THR A 213 -5.67 11.32 26.01
N GLU A 214 -6.35 10.59 25.15
CA GLU A 214 -7.64 11.03 24.58
C GLU A 214 -8.72 11.16 25.66
N ILE A 215 -8.76 10.21 26.60
CA ILE A 215 -9.68 10.26 27.75
C ILE A 215 -9.39 11.49 28.61
N GLN A 216 -8.11 11.74 28.94
CA GLN A 216 -7.73 12.94 29.69
C GLN A 216 -8.12 14.23 28.96
N ASN A 217 -7.85 14.29 27.66
CA ASN A 217 -8.14 15.47 26.85
C ASN A 217 -9.64 15.73 26.73
N VAL A 218 -10.47 14.70 26.52
CA VAL A 218 -11.93 14.87 26.45
C VAL A 218 -12.50 15.26 27.81
N VAL A 219 -12.00 14.69 28.90
CA VAL A 219 -12.39 15.09 30.26
C VAL A 219 -12.04 16.57 30.52
N ASN A 220 -10.85 17.02 30.11
CA ASN A 220 -10.47 18.42 30.23
C ASN A 220 -11.41 19.32 29.41
N PHE A 221 -11.75 18.91 28.19
CA PHE A 221 -12.70 19.64 27.34
C PHE A 221 -14.11 19.68 27.94
N GLU A 222 -14.61 18.57 28.51
CA GLU A 222 -15.93 18.53 29.14
C GLU A 222 -16.00 19.43 30.38
N ARG A 223 -14.89 19.54 31.12
CA ARG A 223 -14.80 20.32 32.35
C ARG A 223 -14.61 21.82 32.09
N ASP A 224 -13.82 22.17 31.09
CA ASP A 224 -13.32 23.55 30.88
C ASP A 224 -13.66 24.14 29.50
N GLY A 225 -13.98 23.28 28.52
CA GLY A 225 -14.26 23.69 27.14
C GLY A 225 -15.75 23.86 26.81
N LEU A 226 -16.64 23.17 27.52
CA LEU A 226 -18.10 23.30 27.38
C LEU A 226 -18.64 24.49 28.18
N LYS A 227 -19.44 25.35 27.55
CA LYS A 227 -19.99 26.58 28.15
C LYS A 227 -21.46 26.44 28.50
#